data_AF-A0A1Y3TVV1-F1
#
_entry.id   AF-A0A1Y3TVV1-F1
#
_cell.length_a   1.000
_cell.length_b   1.000
_cell.length_c   1.000
_cell.angle_alpha   90.00
_cell.angle_beta   90.00
_cell.angle_gamma   90.00
#
_symmetry.space_group_name_H-M   'P 1'
#
loop_
_entity.id
_entity.type
_entity.pdbx_description
1 polymer ?
#
loop_
_entity_poly.entity_id
_entity_poly.type
_entity_poly.pdbx_seq_one_letter_code
_entity_poly.pdbx_strand_id
1 'polypeptide(L)'
;MKKLNINAAVCDARKVQEETLANFESIDINGALFITSPNARAMMSRHNVRINCSKSIDLDDETTLNTINGKTTFTGRNTPNGRQYLLINGTMTITPDAGDALRQYMGMTINGTVYCPDFLATVLASKASINGKLYTYPEGAVILKNNAVLDKSFALRAEPRLYWAAKRLVAVDSELDGDELASKGVRFMVPEAYVSETLAESLAPLFDADTRMVVLPDGTSVVQDDLTLSAAGLRRYGDSLVVLGDLYLTPDCAEALSDLEYLQVEGDVYLPEEMADTLDAIPETVLDGEVFYLPGKPLFDKIKMTVDKNLLEAFPEGLTLVACPRVTLTDDLTPADVLEHLSLFNCGSIFCKSALESAVQAVATGSFHVITDDDEDEEVSDPDTMSVNAAMYTL
;
A
#
# COMPACT_ATOMS: atom_id res chain seq x y z
N MET A 1 -23.74 -0.21 36.72
CA MET A 1 -24.08 -1.27 35.74
C MET A 1 -22.81 -1.53 34.93
N LYS A 2 -22.69 -2.62 34.17
CA LYS A 2 -21.44 -2.86 33.41
C LYS A 2 -21.40 -2.01 32.15
N LYS A 3 -20.20 -1.64 31.70
CA LYS A 3 -19.97 -1.03 30.39
C LYS A 3 -19.70 -2.13 29.36
N LEU A 4 -20.11 -1.93 28.11
CA LEU A 4 -19.82 -2.83 27.00
C LEU A 4 -18.96 -2.09 25.98
N ASN A 5 -17.75 -2.58 25.71
CA ASN A 5 -16.89 -2.07 24.64
C ASN A 5 -16.83 -3.11 23.52
N ILE A 6 -17.24 -2.75 22.32
CA ILE A 6 -17.24 -3.62 21.15
C ILE A 6 -16.22 -3.08 20.17
N ASN A 7 -15.10 -3.77 20.03
CA ASN A 7 -14.11 -3.50 19.00
C ASN A 7 -14.28 -4.56 17.91
N ALA A 8 -15.01 -4.22 16.86
CA ALA A 8 -15.24 -5.12 15.74
C ALA A 8 -15.09 -4.46 14.38
N ALA A 9 -14.44 -5.14 13.43
CA ALA A 9 -14.30 -4.59 12.07
C ALA A 9 -15.69 -4.34 11.43
N VAL A 10 -16.64 -5.24 11.68
CA VAL A 10 -18.06 -5.05 11.35
C VAL A 10 -18.93 -5.30 12.59
N CYS A 11 -19.80 -4.35 12.92
CA CYS A 11 -20.82 -4.51 13.96
C CYS A 11 -22.22 -4.39 13.35
N ASP A 12 -23.01 -5.46 13.44
CA ASP A 12 -24.41 -5.51 12.96
C ASP A 12 -25.39 -5.40 14.13
N ALA A 13 -26.03 -4.25 14.25
CA ALA A 13 -27.01 -3.96 15.29
C ALA A 13 -28.46 -4.01 14.79
N ARG A 14 -28.73 -4.51 13.57
CA ARG A 14 -30.11 -4.50 13.02
C ARG A 14 -31.13 -5.23 13.90
N LYS A 15 -30.69 -6.31 14.54
CA LYS A 15 -31.52 -7.18 15.37
C LYS A 15 -31.33 -6.96 16.87
N VAL A 16 -30.70 -5.85 17.26
CA VAL A 16 -30.49 -5.51 18.67
C VAL A 16 -31.82 -5.48 19.43
N GLN A 17 -31.80 -5.98 20.65
CA GLN A 17 -32.97 -6.02 21.53
C GLN A 17 -32.83 -4.99 22.66
N GLU A 18 -33.95 -4.43 23.08
CA GLU A 18 -34.02 -3.47 24.19
C GLU A 18 -33.43 -4.05 25.48
N GLU A 19 -33.66 -5.34 25.72
CA GLU A 19 -33.13 -6.06 26.89
C GLU A 19 -31.60 -6.14 26.86
N THR A 20 -30.99 -6.35 25.69
CA THR A 20 -29.53 -6.33 25.54
C THR A 20 -28.96 -4.95 25.88
N LEU A 21 -29.60 -3.88 25.39
CA LEU A 21 -29.14 -2.50 25.64
C LEU A 21 -29.30 -2.10 27.11
N ALA A 22 -30.44 -2.46 27.73
CA ALA A 22 -30.75 -2.12 29.11
C ALA A 22 -29.86 -2.82 30.15
N ASN A 23 -29.16 -3.89 29.77
CA ASN A 23 -28.22 -4.60 30.65
C ASN A 23 -26.91 -3.83 30.90
N PHE A 24 -26.63 -2.79 30.10
CA PHE A 24 -25.37 -2.03 30.17
C PHE A 24 -25.63 -0.56 30.51
N GLU A 25 -24.68 0.03 31.25
CA GLU A 25 -24.70 1.46 31.59
C GLU A 25 -24.34 2.34 30.40
N SER A 26 -23.37 1.87 29.62
CA SER A 26 -22.92 2.49 28.38
C SER A 26 -22.41 1.41 27.43
N ILE A 27 -22.56 1.68 26.13
CA ILE A 27 -22.07 0.81 25.07
C ILE A 27 -21.23 1.64 24.11
N ASP A 28 -19.96 1.32 23.99
CA ASP A 28 -19.04 1.92 23.02
C ASP A 28 -18.81 0.93 21.87
N ILE A 29 -19.13 1.35 20.64
CA ILE A 29 -18.98 0.53 19.44
C ILE A 29 -17.88 1.14 18.56
N ASN A 30 -16.74 0.47 18.48
CA ASN A 30 -15.59 0.86 17.68
C ASN A 30 -15.41 -0.11 16.50
N GLY A 31 -15.23 0.41 15.28
CA GLY A 31 -15.14 -0.46 14.11
C GLY A 31 -15.00 0.23 12.76
N ALA A 32 -14.85 -0.54 11.69
CA ALA A 32 -14.82 0.02 10.34
C ALA A 32 -16.24 0.23 9.78
N LEU A 33 -17.14 -0.74 9.98
CA LEU A 33 -18.51 -0.71 9.45
C LEU A 33 -19.54 -1.01 10.54
N PHE A 34 -20.46 -0.07 10.73
CA PHE A 34 -21.66 -0.25 11.53
C PHE A 34 -22.87 -0.49 10.63
N ILE A 35 -23.62 -1.55 10.90
CA ILE A 35 -24.84 -1.89 10.18
C ILE A 35 -26.01 -1.73 11.13
N THR A 36 -27.01 -0.97 10.72
CA THR A 36 -28.19 -0.73 11.54
C THR A 36 -29.45 -0.69 10.69
N SER A 37 -30.59 -0.60 11.36
CA SER A 37 -31.90 -0.37 10.75
C SER A 37 -32.51 0.87 11.39
N PRO A 38 -33.48 1.54 10.75
CA PRO A 38 -34.17 2.68 11.36
C PRO A 38 -34.74 2.37 12.75
N ASN A 39 -35.24 1.14 12.94
CA ASN A 39 -35.78 0.67 14.22
C ASN A 39 -34.68 0.50 15.27
N ALA A 40 -33.58 -0.17 14.92
CA ALA A 40 -32.44 -0.33 15.82
C ALA A 40 -31.84 1.02 16.22
N ARG A 41 -31.68 1.95 15.28
CA ARG A 41 -31.17 3.30 15.56
C ARG A 41 -32.07 4.07 16.53
N ALA A 42 -33.38 4.01 16.34
CA ALA A 42 -34.35 4.64 17.24
C ALA A 42 -34.38 3.99 18.64
N MET A 43 -34.06 2.70 18.73
CA MET A 43 -33.89 1.98 20.00
C MET A 43 -32.61 2.42 20.70
N MET A 44 -31.46 2.32 20.03
CA MET A 44 -30.15 2.71 20.57
C MET A 44 -30.09 4.17 20.99
N SER A 45 -30.80 5.09 20.33
CA SER A 45 -30.83 6.51 20.71
C SER A 45 -31.47 6.78 22.08
N ARG A 46 -32.14 5.79 22.68
CA ARG A 46 -32.72 5.88 24.03
C ARG A 46 -31.74 5.42 25.12
N HIS A 47 -30.60 4.86 24.72
CA HIS A 47 -29.57 4.31 25.59
C HIS A 47 -28.26 5.08 25.40
N ASN A 48 -27.31 4.92 26.34
CA ASN A 48 -26.00 5.57 26.25
C ASN A 48 -25.07 4.78 25.31
N VAL A 49 -25.37 4.81 24.01
CA VAL A 49 -24.60 4.13 22.96
C VAL A 49 -23.75 5.16 22.21
N ARG A 50 -22.43 4.97 22.21
CA ARG A 50 -21.49 5.75 21.41
C ARG A 50 -21.02 4.90 20.24
N ILE A 51 -21.18 5.43 19.03
CA ILE A 51 -20.75 4.76 17.80
C ILE A 51 -19.54 5.51 17.26
N ASN A 52 -18.41 4.83 17.23
CA ASN A 52 -17.16 5.29 16.67
C ASN A 52 -16.75 4.35 15.53
N CYS A 53 -17.50 4.42 14.43
CA CYS A 53 -17.21 3.63 13.24
C CYS A 53 -16.91 4.53 12.04
N SER A 54 -15.95 4.10 11.19
CA SER A 54 -15.58 4.83 9.98
C SER A 54 -16.76 4.99 9.01
N LYS A 55 -17.69 4.02 8.99
CA LYS A 55 -18.88 4.06 8.16
C LYS A 55 -20.08 3.42 8.85
N SER A 56 -21.26 4.00 8.62
CA SER A 56 -22.55 3.47 9.05
C SER A 56 -23.45 3.25 7.83
N ILE A 57 -24.10 2.10 7.74
CA ILE A 57 -25.06 1.77 6.67
C ILE A 57 -26.39 1.31 7.27
N ASP A 58 -27.48 1.78 6.65
CA ASP A 58 -28.83 1.35 6.98
C ASP A 58 -29.24 0.22 6.04
N LEU A 59 -29.40 -0.99 6.57
CA LEU A 59 -29.88 -2.16 5.84
C LEU A 59 -31.15 -2.69 6.51
N ASP A 60 -32.07 -3.21 5.70
CA ASP A 60 -33.22 -3.97 6.22
C ASP A 60 -32.79 -5.35 6.75
N ASP A 61 -33.67 -5.98 7.52
CA ASP A 61 -33.40 -7.28 8.17
C ASP A 61 -33.25 -8.45 7.18
N GLU A 62 -33.76 -8.28 5.96
CA GLU A 62 -33.76 -9.29 4.88
C GLU A 62 -32.49 -9.21 4.01
N THR A 63 -31.68 -8.16 4.16
CA THR A 63 -30.46 -7.97 3.38
C THR A 63 -29.32 -8.79 3.97
N THR A 64 -28.76 -9.70 3.19
CA THR A 64 -27.61 -10.49 3.62
C THR A 64 -26.32 -9.72 3.39
N LEU A 65 -25.44 -9.66 4.39
CA LEU A 65 -24.09 -9.13 4.25
C LEU A 65 -23.14 -10.26 3.83
N ASN A 66 -22.41 -10.07 2.74
CA ASN A 66 -21.38 -11.02 2.30
C ASN A 66 -20.02 -10.31 2.23
N THR A 67 -19.01 -10.94 2.83
CA THR A 67 -17.63 -10.43 2.85
C THR A 67 -16.75 -11.23 1.89
N ILE A 68 -15.97 -10.54 1.07
CA ILE A 68 -15.03 -11.13 0.12
C ILE A 68 -13.66 -10.51 0.37
N ASN A 69 -12.66 -11.34 0.67
CA ASN A 69 -11.30 -10.89 0.95
C ASN A 69 -10.35 -11.34 -0.17
N GLY A 70 -9.32 -10.55 -0.44
CA GLY A 70 -8.26 -10.85 -1.41
C GLY A 70 -8.59 -10.35 -2.83
N LYS A 71 -8.20 -11.14 -3.85
CA LYS A 71 -8.39 -10.79 -5.27
C LYS A 71 -9.65 -11.47 -5.80
N THR A 72 -10.56 -10.70 -6.39
CA THR A 72 -11.83 -11.19 -6.92
C THR A 72 -12.10 -10.66 -8.32
N THR A 73 -12.57 -11.54 -9.20
CA THR A 73 -13.14 -11.15 -10.51
C THR A 73 -14.65 -11.16 -10.40
N PHE A 74 -15.28 -10.04 -10.71
CA PHE A 74 -16.72 -9.85 -10.66
C PHE A 74 -17.29 -9.84 -12.08
N THR A 75 -18.23 -10.73 -12.32
CA THR A 75 -18.77 -11.09 -13.64
C THR A 75 -20.30 -11.08 -13.62
N GLY A 76 -20.94 -11.26 -14.77
CA GLY A 76 -22.39 -11.40 -14.84
C GLY A 76 -22.92 -12.59 -14.03
N ARG A 77 -22.07 -13.59 -13.76
CA ARG A 77 -22.42 -14.76 -12.93
C ARG A 77 -22.52 -14.45 -11.44
N ASN A 78 -22.01 -13.29 -11.01
CA ASN A 78 -22.09 -12.84 -9.62
C ASN A 78 -23.43 -12.18 -9.30
N THR A 79 -24.51 -12.57 -9.99
CA THR A 79 -25.85 -12.07 -9.69
C THR A 79 -26.24 -12.49 -8.26
N PRO A 80 -26.68 -11.58 -7.39
CA PRO A 80 -27.02 -11.91 -6.01
C PRO A 80 -28.25 -12.81 -5.95
N ASN A 81 -28.26 -13.75 -5.00
CA ASN A 81 -29.46 -14.49 -4.63
C ASN A 81 -30.17 -13.73 -3.51
N GLY A 82 -31.20 -12.97 -3.86
CA GLY A 82 -31.93 -12.10 -2.93
C GLY A 82 -31.26 -10.75 -2.68
N ARG A 83 -31.66 -10.06 -1.60
CA ARG A 83 -31.12 -8.75 -1.21
C ARG A 83 -29.75 -8.95 -0.57
N GLN A 84 -28.70 -8.46 -1.20
CA GLN A 84 -27.33 -8.60 -0.69
C GLN A 84 -26.57 -7.28 -0.69
N TYR A 85 -25.73 -7.11 0.33
CA TYR A 85 -24.72 -6.06 0.43
C TYR A 85 -23.33 -6.71 0.46
N LEU A 86 -22.37 -6.19 -0.33
CA LEU A 86 -21.02 -6.74 -0.39
C LEU A 86 -20.02 -5.87 0.39
N LEU A 87 -19.21 -6.52 1.22
CA LEU A 87 -17.99 -5.95 1.77
C LEU A 87 -16.79 -6.61 1.09
N ILE A 88 -15.98 -5.84 0.37
CA ILE A 88 -14.84 -6.36 -0.37
C ILE A 88 -13.58 -5.76 0.22
N ASN A 89 -12.65 -6.59 0.70
CA ASN A 89 -11.34 -6.15 1.18
C ASN A 89 -10.25 -6.71 0.26
N GLY A 90 -9.66 -5.87 -0.58
CA GLY A 90 -8.60 -6.26 -1.50
C GLY A 90 -8.80 -5.72 -2.90
N THR A 91 -8.60 -6.56 -3.91
CA THR A 91 -8.66 -6.15 -5.32
C THR A 91 -9.89 -6.74 -6.01
N MET A 92 -10.66 -5.90 -6.70
CA MET A 92 -11.83 -6.31 -7.48
C MET A 92 -11.65 -5.93 -8.95
N THR A 93 -11.71 -6.92 -9.85
CA THR A 93 -11.75 -6.68 -11.29
C THR A 93 -13.16 -6.94 -11.80
N ILE A 94 -13.84 -5.90 -12.23
CA ILE A 94 -15.17 -5.98 -12.84
C ILE A 94 -14.99 -6.28 -14.32
N THR A 95 -15.74 -7.22 -14.85
CA THR A 95 -15.74 -7.58 -16.28
C THR A 95 -16.91 -6.90 -17.02
N PRO A 96 -16.81 -6.73 -18.35
CA PRO A 96 -17.85 -6.03 -19.14
C PRO A 96 -19.28 -6.59 -18.98
N ASP A 97 -19.45 -7.89 -18.76
CA ASP A 97 -20.74 -8.55 -18.61
C ASP A 97 -21.37 -8.39 -17.21
N ALA A 98 -20.70 -7.73 -16.27
CA ALA A 98 -21.13 -7.62 -14.88
C ALA A 98 -22.22 -6.57 -14.61
N GLY A 99 -22.60 -5.75 -15.60
CA GLY A 99 -23.47 -4.59 -15.40
C GLY A 99 -24.80 -4.90 -14.71
N ASP A 100 -25.48 -5.98 -15.11
CA ASP A 100 -26.77 -6.36 -14.52
C ASP A 100 -26.62 -6.94 -13.12
N ALA A 101 -25.54 -7.67 -12.84
CA ALA A 101 -25.23 -8.16 -11.50
C ALA A 101 -24.97 -6.98 -10.54
N LEU A 102 -24.15 -6.00 -10.95
CA LEU A 102 -23.87 -4.80 -10.15
C LEU A 102 -25.14 -4.05 -9.76
N ARG A 103 -26.09 -3.89 -10.69
CA ARG A 103 -27.34 -3.16 -10.44
C ARG A 103 -28.24 -3.82 -9.40
N GLN A 104 -28.16 -5.14 -9.27
CA GLN A 104 -29.01 -5.93 -8.39
C GLN A 104 -28.54 -5.95 -6.93
N TYR A 105 -27.27 -5.65 -6.66
CA TYR A 105 -26.79 -5.48 -5.28
C TYR A 105 -27.41 -4.24 -4.63
N MET A 106 -27.65 -4.33 -3.32
CA MET A 106 -28.18 -3.21 -2.54
C MET A 106 -27.14 -2.13 -2.30
N GLY A 107 -25.89 -2.55 -2.14
CA GLY A 107 -24.75 -1.68 -2.11
C GLY A 107 -23.46 -2.48 -1.91
N MET A 108 -22.35 -1.80 -2.02
CA MET A 108 -21.02 -2.38 -1.84
C MET A 108 -20.13 -1.41 -1.06
N THR A 109 -19.33 -1.93 -0.14
CA THR A 109 -18.17 -1.22 0.41
C THR A 109 -16.93 -1.95 -0.07
N ILE A 110 -16.04 -1.25 -0.76
CA ILE A 110 -14.82 -1.85 -1.32
C ILE A 110 -13.62 -1.15 -0.69
N ASN A 111 -12.88 -1.85 0.16
CA ASN A 111 -11.63 -1.41 0.75
C ASN A 111 -10.47 -1.98 -0.09
N GLY A 112 -9.90 -1.16 -0.98
CA GLY A 112 -8.77 -1.54 -1.82
C GLY A 112 -8.89 -1.06 -3.27
N THR A 113 -8.41 -1.86 -4.23
CA THR A 113 -8.29 -1.44 -5.64
C THR A 113 -9.40 -2.05 -6.50
N VAL A 114 -10.02 -1.24 -7.36
CA VAL A 114 -11.04 -1.68 -8.32
C VAL A 114 -10.60 -1.38 -9.75
N TYR A 115 -10.75 -2.37 -10.63
CA TYR A 115 -10.63 -2.20 -12.09
C TYR A 115 -12.02 -2.32 -12.71
N CYS A 116 -12.51 -1.28 -13.37
CA CYS A 116 -13.87 -1.22 -13.90
C CYS A 116 -13.88 -0.80 -15.37
N PRO A 117 -14.66 -1.46 -16.26
CA PRO A 117 -14.86 -0.94 -17.60
C PRO A 117 -15.41 0.49 -17.55
N ASP A 118 -14.91 1.39 -18.41
CA ASP A 118 -15.29 2.81 -18.38
C ASP A 118 -16.82 3.01 -18.37
N PHE A 119 -17.53 2.26 -19.21
CA PHE A 119 -18.99 2.36 -19.33
C PHE A 119 -19.77 1.84 -18.10
N LEU A 120 -19.13 1.10 -17.19
CA LEU A 120 -19.71 0.62 -15.93
C LEU A 120 -19.34 1.50 -14.73
N ALA A 121 -18.41 2.46 -14.88
CA ALA A 121 -17.91 3.27 -13.77
C ALA A 121 -19.04 4.04 -13.06
N THR A 122 -19.99 4.62 -13.79
CA THR A 122 -21.14 5.31 -13.21
C THR A 122 -22.09 4.37 -12.47
N VAL A 123 -22.29 3.15 -13.01
CA VAL A 123 -23.11 2.12 -12.35
C VAL A 123 -22.45 1.71 -11.04
N LEU A 124 -21.14 1.46 -11.06
CA LEU A 124 -20.35 1.15 -9.88
C LEU A 124 -20.43 2.29 -8.86
N ALA A 125 -20.23 3.54 -9.26
CA ALA A 125 -20.30 4.70 -8.37
C ALA A 125 -21.67 4.85 -7.69
N SER A 126 -22.76 4.46 -8.35
CA SER A 126 -24.11 4.49 -7.76
C SER A 126 -24.38 3.37 -6.75
N LYS A 127 -23.52 2.34 -6.72
CA LYS A 127 -23.72 1.12 -5.91
C LYS A 127 -22.64 0.89 -4.88
N ALA A 128 -21.44 1.40 -5.12
CA ALA A 128 -20.27 1.12 -4.33
C ALA A 128 -19.70 2.40 -3.72
N SER A 129 -19.21 2.26 -2.50
CA SER A 129 -18.33 3.23 -1.86
C SER A 129 -16.95 2.58 -1.76
N ILE A 130 -15.99 3.20 -2.43
CA ILE A 130 -14.64 2.69 -2.61
C ILE A 130 -13.73 3.47 -1.66
N ASN A 131 -13.13 2.76 -0.72
CA ASN A 131 -12.04 3.23 0.11
C ASN A 131 -10.73 2.66 -0.46
N GLY A 132 -10.15 3.37 -1.43
CA GLY A 132 -8.94 2.97 -2.14
C GLY A 132 -8.92 3.53 -3.56
N LYS A 133 -8.33 2.79 -4.51
CA LYS A 133 -8.13 3.27 -5.88
C LYS A 133 -9.14 2.66 -6.85
N LEU A 134 -9.79 3.49 -7.65
CA LEU A 134 -10.59 3.06 -8.81
C LEU A 134 -9.80 3.38 -10.07
N TYR A 135 -9.54 2.34 -10.88
CA TYR A 135 -9.05 2.50 -12.23
C TYR A 135 -10.12 2.07 -13.22
N THR A 136 -10.31 2.87 -14.25
CA THR A 136 -11.20 2.53 -15.34
C THR A 136 -10.40 2.13 -16.58
N TYR A 137 -10.94 1.19 -17.34
CA TYR A 137 -10.26 0.63 -18.52
C TYR A 137 -11.24 0.50 -19.70
N PRO A 138 -10.74 0.58 -20.94
CA PRO A 138 -11.58 0.61 -22.13
C PRO A 138 -12.14 -0.78 -22.42
N GLU A 139 -13.29 -0.83 -23.07
CA GLU A 139 -13.93 -2.09 -23.43
C GLU A 139 -13.03 -2.93 -24.37
N GLY A 140 -12.93 -4.23 -24.09
CA GLY A 140 -12.16 -5.17 -24.90
C GLY A 140 -10.65 -5.15 -24.65
N ALA A 141 -10.14 -4.28 -23.77
CA ALA A 141 -8.73 -4.30 -23.42
C ALA A 141 -8.34 -5.50 -22.54
N VAL A 142 -7.11 -5.97 -22.75
CA VAL A 142 -6.44 -6.92 -21.86
C VAL A 142 -5.78 -6.14 -20.74
N ILE A 143 -6.22 -6.40 -19.51
CA ILE A 143 -5.66 -5.75 -18.31
C ILE A 143 -4.31 -6.38 -17.97
N LEU A 144 -3.28 -5.54 -17.93
CA LEU A 144 -1.93 -5.89 -17.50
C LEU A 144 -1.73 -5.57 -16.01
N LYS A 145 -0.56 -5.92 -15.48
CA LYS A 145 -0.12 -5.44 -14.17
C LYS A 145 -0.01 -3.91 -14.20
N ASN A 146 -0.10 -3.26 -13.04
CA ASN A 146 0.00 -1.80 -12.92
C ASN A 146 1.28 -1.25 -13.56
N ASN A 147 2.42 -1.88 -13.23
CA ASN A 147 3.70 -1.67 -13.88
C ASN A 147 3.95 -2.90 -14.77
N ALA A 148 3.56 -2.82 -16.04
CA ALA A 148 3.68 -3.92 -16.98
C ALA A 148 5.07 -3.95 -17.61
N VAL A 149 5.74 -5.11 -17.61
CA VAL A 149 7.00 -5.29 -18.34
C VAL A 149 6.71 -5.95 -19.69
N LEU A 150 7.22 -5.36 -20.77
CA LEU A 150 7.27 -5.97 -22.08
C LEU A 150 8.66 -6.57 -22.28
N ASP A 151 8.71 -7.89 -22.18
CA ASP A 151 9.88 -8.69 -22.52
C ASP A 151 9.60 -9.47 -23.82
N LYS A 152 10.62 -10.16 -24.33
CA LYS A 152 10.44 -11.09 -25.46
C LYS A 152 9.31 -12.11 -25.24
N SER A 153 9.09 -12.55 -24.01
CA SER A 153 8.03 -13.51 -23.69
C SER A 153 6.63 -12.92 -23.84
N PHE A 154 6.46 -11.61 -23.65
CA PHE A 154 5.25 -10.88 -23.99
C PHE A 154 5.03 -10.92 -25.51
N ALA A 155 6.04 -10.53 -26.30
CA ALA A 155 5.94 -10.49 -27.76
C ALA A 155 5.49 -11.84 -28.35
N LEU A 156 6.04 -12.96 -27.85
CA LEU A 156 5.68 -14.32 -28.31
C LEU A 156 4.19 -14.68 -28.14
N ARG A 157 3.51 -14.10 -27.15
CA ARG A 157 2.10 -14.41 -26.82
C ARG A 157 1.15 -13.27 -27.12
N ALA A 158 1.64 -12.15 -27.66
CA ALA A 158 0.83 -10.99 -27.94
C ALA A 158 -0.20 -11.32 -29.04
N GLU A 159 -1.43 -10.85 -28.83
CA GLU A 159 -2.56 -10.97 -29.75
C GLU A 159 -2.92 -9.59 -30.33
N PRO A 160 -3.63 -9.52 -31.48
CA PRO A 160 -4.14 -8.26 -32.07
C PRO A 160 -5.19 -7.59 -31.16
N ARG A 161 -4.77 -7.02 -30.03
CA ARG A 161 -5.64 -6.45 -29.00
C ARG A 161 -5.07 -5.16 -28.43
N LEU A 162 -5.95 -4.41 -27.77
CA LEU A 162 -5.57 -3.31 -26.89
C LEU A 162 -5.14 -3.88 -25.54
N TYR A 163 -3.96 -3.51 -25.08
CA TYR A 163 -3.44 -3.82 -23.75
C TYR A 163 -3.46 -2.56 -22.90
N TRP A 164 -3.90 -2.69 -21.65
CA TRP A 164 -4.05 -1.56 -20.75
C TRP A 164 -3.37 -1.84 -19.42
N ALA A 165 -2.61 -0.88 -18.92
CA ALA A 165 -2.00 -0.91 -17.59
C ALA A 165 -2.37 0.37 -16.83
N ALA A 166 -2.62 0.23 -15.53
CA ALA A 166 -3.15 1.32 -14.71
C ALA A 166 -2.14 2.41 -14.39
N LYS A 167 -0.84 2.09 -14.39
CA LYS A 167 0.23 3.05 -14.09
C LYS A 167 1.15 3.24 -15.28
N ARG A 168 1.90 2.20 -15.64
CA ARG A 168 2.93 2.31 -16.67
C ARG A 168 3.28 1.00 -17.35
N LEU A 169 4.00 1.15 -18.44
CA LEU A 169 4.60 0.08 -19.21
C LEU A 169 6.11 0.27 -19.28
N VAL A 170 6.88 -0.82 -19.22
CA VAL A 170 8.34 -0.83 -19.22
C VAL A 170 8.80 -1.76 -20.34
N ALA A 171 9.44 -1.19 -21.36
CA ALA A 171 9.94 -1.89 -22.54
C ALA A 171 11.42 -1.51 -22.76
N VAL A 172 12.30 -2.12 -21.97
CA VAL A 172 13.75 -1.92 -22.01
C VAL A 172 14.52 -3.19 -22.38
N ASP A 173 13.82 -4.29 -22.64
CA ASP A 173 14.42 -5.56 -23.03
C ASP A 173 14.97 -5.47 -24.47
N SER A 174 16.29 -5.58 -24.61
CA SER A 174 16.97 -5.57 -25.91
C SER A 174 16.55 -6.69 -26.87
N GLU A 175 15.92 -7.77 -26.37
CA GLU A 175 15.39 -8.85 -27.20
C GLU A 175 13.94 -8.62 -27.65
N LEU A 176 13.31 -7.51 -27.25
CA LEU A 176 11.97 -7.13 -27.70
C LEU A 176 12.01 -6.62 -29.14
N ASP A 177 11.00 -6.98 -29.93
CA ASP A 177 10.83 -6.48 -31.31
C ASP A 177 9.52 -5.68 -31.41
N GLY A 178 9.64 -4.35 -31.47
CA GLY A 178 8.49 -3.46 -31.59
C GLY A 178 7.79 -3.55 -32.95
N ASP A 179 8.51 -3.85 -34.02
CA ASP A 179 7.94 -4.06 -35.35
C ASP A 179 7.14 -5.37 -35.41
N GLU A 180 7.60 -6.42 -34.72
CA GLU A 180 6.83 -7.65 -34.56
C GLU A 180 5.49 -7.37 -33.86
N LEU A 181 5.50 -6.60 -32.76
CA LEU A 181 4.27 -6.20 -32.05
C LEU A 181 3.35 -5.36 -32.94
N ALA A 182 3.91 -4.43 -33.70
CA ALA A 182 3.18 -3.61 -34.66
C ALA A 182 2.51 -4.48 -35.74
N SER A 183 3.25 -5.43 -36.30
CA SER A 183 2.75 -6.35 -37.34
C SER A 183 1.61 -7.25 -36.83
N LYS A 184 1.63 -7.59 -35.53
CA LYS A 184 0.54 -8.32 -34.84
C LYS A 184 -0.69 -7.46 -34.57
N GLY A 185 -0.63 -6.13 -34.78
CA GLY A 185 -1.74 -5.23 -34.49
C GLY A 185 -1.96 -4.98 -33.00
N VAL A 186 -0.90 -5.09 -32.20
CA VAL A 186 -0.92 -4.78 -30.76
C VAL A 186 -1.05 -3.28 -30.56
N ARG A 187 -1.82 -2.86 -29.55
CA ARG A 187 -1.91 -1.46 -29.12
C ARG A 187 -1.83 -1.37 -27.61
N PHE A 188 -1.35 -0.25 -27.10
CA PHE A 188 -1.21 0.02 -25.67
C PHE A 188 -1.96 1.30 -25.29
N MET A 189 -2.63 1.26 -24.14
CA MET A 189 -3.27 2.42 -23.51
C MET A 189 -2.77 2.49 -22.07
N VAL A 190 -1.84 3.40 -21.80
CA VAL A 190 -1.16 3.50 -20.50
C VAL A 190 -0.85 4.96 -20.18
N PRO A 191 -0.90 5.39 -18.92
CA PRO A 191 -0.53 6.77 -18.58
C PRO A 191 0.92 7.11 -18.92
N GLU A 192 1.83 6.15 -18.74
CA GLU A 192 3.27 6.35 -18.90
C GLU A 192 3.94 5.10 -19.49
N ALA A 193 4.95 5.28 -20.34
CA ALA A 193 5.73 4.20 -20.94
C ALA A 193 7.23 4.51 -20.88
N TYR A 194 8.01 3.61 -20.29
CA TYR A 194 9.47 3.66 -20.27
C TYR A 194 9.97 2.77 -21.39
N VAL A 195 10.66 3.34 -22.36
CA VAL A 195 11.13 2.66 -23.57
C VAL A 195 12.61 2.89 -23.75
N SER A 196 13.37 1.89 -24.18
CA SER A 196 14.77 2.13 -24.53
C SER A 196 14.89 2.93 -25.84
N GLU A 197 16.01 3.61 -26.05
CA GLU A 197 16.30 4.38 -27.27
C GLU A 197 16.06 3.57 -28.55
N THR A 198 16.59 2.34 -28.62
CA THR A 198 16.44 1.47 -29.78
C THR A 198 14.99 1.07 -30.06
N LEU A 199 14.14 1.00 -29.02
CA LEU A 199 12.74 0.58 -29.15
C LEU A 199 11.78 1.75 -29.39
N ALA A 200 12.18 2.97 -29.03
CA ALA A 200 11.30 4.14 -29.00
C ALA A 200 10.57 4.38 -30.32
N GLU A 201 11.26 4.37 -31.46
CA GLU A 201 10.65 4.63 -32.77
C GLU A 201 9.63 3.56 -33.17
N SER A 202 9.92 2.29 -32.90
CA SER A 202 9.06 1.15 -33.26
C SER A 202 7.81 1.05 -32.36
N LEU A 203 7.94 1.40 -31.08
CA LEU A 203 6.86 1.30 -30.10
C LEU A 203 5.98 2.55 -30.02
N ALA A 204 6.52 3.73 -30.32
CA ALA A 204 5.77 5.01 -30.23
C ALA A 204 4.40 4.96 -30.95
N PRO A 205 4.26 4.40 -32.17
CA PRO A 205 2.96 4.33 -32.85
C PRO A 205 1.94 3.37 -32.23
N LEU A 206 2.37 2.50 -31.30
CA LEU A 206 1.51 1.51 -30.65
C LEU A 206 0.81 2.07 -29.41
N PHE A 207 1.32 3.18 -28.86
CA PHE A 207 0.72 3.86 -27.72
C PHE A 207 -0.42 4.80 -28.16
N ASP A 208 -1.30 5.12 -27.21
CA ASP A 208 -2.28 6.19 -27.41
C ASP A 208 -1.59 7.56 -27.42
N ALA A 209 -2.31 8.59 -27.86
CA ALA A 209 -1.77 9.95 -27.95
C ALA A 209 -1.52 10.60 -26.58
N ASP A 210 -2.14 10.10 -25.52
CA ASP A 210 -2.07 10.65 -24.17
C ASP A 210 -0.97 9.98 -23.31
N THR A 211 -0.35 8.90 -23.82
CA THR A 211 0.73 8.18 -23.15
C THR A 211 1.95 9.07 -23.06
N ARG A 212 2.42 9.34 -21.83
CA ARG A 212 3.73 9.96 -21.61
C ARG A 212 4.82 8.93 -21.88
N MET A 213 5.52 9.07 -22.99
CA MET A 213 6.68 8.23 -23.30
C MET A 213 7.96 8.85 -22.73
N VAL A 214 8.70 8.07 -21.94
CA VAL A 214 10.02 8.39 -21.42
C VAL A 214 11.02 7.48 -22.11
N VAL A 215 11.93 8.07 -22.87
CA VAL A 215 13.01 7.34 -23.53
C VAL A 215 14.18 7.23 -22.58
N LEU A 216 14.64 6.01 -22.34
CA LEU A 216 15.74 5.67 -21.44
C LEU A 216 16.95 5.20 -22.26
N PRO A 217 18.19 5.44 -21.78
CA PRO A 217 19.38 4.89 -22.40
C PRO A 217 19.27 3.38 -22.62
N ASP A 218 19.79 2.87 -23.73
CA ASP A 218 19.83 1.43 -23.97
C ASP A 218 20.65 0.72 -22.87
N GLY A 219 20.16 -0.43 -22.41
CA GLY A 219 20.78 -1.18 -21.30
C GLY A 219 20.30 -0.76 -19.90
N THR A 220 19.43 0.25 -19.78
CA THR A 220 18.86 0.67 -18.50
C THR A 220 18.13 -0.46 -17.77
N SER A 221 18.54 -0.71 -16.53
CA SER A 221 17.84 -1.61 -15.62
C SER A 221 16.70 -0.90 -14.91
N VAL A 222 15.50 -1.49 -14.91
CA VAL A 222 14.32 -0.92 -14.23
C VAL A 222 13.87 -1.85 -13.10
N VAL A 223 13.92 -1.35 -11.86
CA VAL A 223 13.44 -2.04 -10.66
C VAL A 223 12.09 -1.47 -10.25
N GLN A 224 11.09 -2.33 -10.09
CA GLN A 224 9.69 -1.92 -9.90
C GLN A 224 9.26 -1.66 -8.45
N ASP A 225 10.18 -1.80 -7.51
CA ASP A 225 9.94 -1.77 -6.07
C ASP A 225 11.16 -1.15 -5.36
N ASP A 226 11.08 -1.01 -4.05
CA ASP A 226 12.19 -0.54 -3.23
C ASP A 226 13.45 -1.41 -3.42
N LEU A 227 14.62 -0.78 -3.37
CA LEU A 227 15.88 -1.42 -3.72
C LEU A 227 16.99 -1.09 -2.72
N THR A 228 17.43 -2.11 -1.99
CA THR A 228 18.65 -2.04 -1.16
C THR A 228 19.85 -2.60 -1.92
N LEU A 229 20.88 -1.79 -2.11
CA LEU A 229 22.10 -2.15 -2.84
C LEU A 229 23.33 -2.16 -1.96
N SER A 230 24.10 -3.23 -2.12
CA SER A 230 25.54 -3.25 -1.84
C SER A 230 26.35 -2.95 -3.09
N ALA A 231 27.65 -2.72 -2.95
CA ALA A 231 28.54 -2.44 -4.09
C ALA A 231 28.50 -3.56 -5.14
N ALA A 232 28.35 -4.81 -4.71
CA ALA A 232 28.22 -5.95 -5.59
C ALA A 232 26.82 -6.05 -6.23
N GLY A 233 25.79 -5.57 -5.54
CA GLY A 233 24.43 -5.48 -6.05
C GLY A 233 24.32 -4.45 -7.16
N LEU A 234 24.82 -3.23 -6.92
CA LEU A 234 24.73 -2.11 -7.85
C LEU A 234 25.38 -2.43 -9.21
N ARG A 235 26.58 -3.01 -9.21
CA ARG A 235 27.29 -3.40 -10.45
C ARG A 235 26.55 -4.41 -11.33
N ARG A 236 25.54 -5.12 -10.82
CA ARG A 236 24.73 -6.05 -11.62
C ARG A 236 23.71 -5.35 -12.50
N TYR A 237 23.39 -4.09 -12.20
CA TYR A 237 22.39 -3.32 -12.91
C TYR A 237 22.98 -2.48 -14.06
N GLY A 238 24.29 -2.53 -14.25
CA GLY A 238 24.99 -1.78 -15.30
C GLY A 238 25.32 -0.35 -14.88
N ASP A 239 25.42 0.53 -15.87
CA ASP A 239 25.70 1.96 -15.74
C ASP A 239 24.43 2.83 -15.67
N SER A 240 23.26 2.25 -15.94
CA SER A 240 21.99 2.98 -16.05
C SER A 240 20.90 2.29 -15.23
N LEU A 241 20.37 2.97 -14.22
CA LEU A 241 19.42 2.41 -13.26
C LEU A 241 18.20 3.30 -13.05
N VAL A 242 17.02 2.68 -13.07
CA VAL A 242 15.74 3.28 -12.70
C VAL A 242 15.14 2.48 -11.54
N VAL A 243 14.77 3.15 -10.45
CA VAL A 243 14.10 2.56 -9.28
C VAL A 243 12.72 3.22 -9.11
N LEU A 244 11.66 2.43 -9.21
CA LEU A 244 10.27 2.89 -9.11
C LEU A 244 9.74 2.87 -7.65
N GLY A 245 10.66 2.99 -6.70
CA GLY A 245 10.47 2.96 -5.25
C GLY A 245 11.65 3.63 -4.57
N ASP A 246 11.86 3.35 -3.28
CA ASP A 246 12.96 3.91 -2.50
C ASP A 246 14.30 3.21 -2.83
N LEU A 247 15.40 3.97 -2.81
CA LEU A 247 16.75 3.45 -3.04
C LEU A 247 17.59 3.55 -1.77
N TYR A 248 18.07 2.41 -1.29
CA TYR A 248 18.90 2.31 -0.09
C TYR A 248 20.32 1.87 -0.47
N LEU A 249 21.32 2.72 -0.24
CA LEU A 249 22.71 2.45 -0.58
C LEU A 249 23.56 2.17 0.67
N THR A 250 24.29 1.07 0.67
CA THR A 250 25.24 0.76 1.76
C THR A 250 26.57 1.52 1.59
N PRO A 251 27.36 1.69 2.67
CA PRO A 251 28.61 2.47 2.63
C PRO A 251 29.69 2.00 1.65
N ASP A 252 29.67 0.72 1.25
CA ASP A 252 30.61 0.18 0.26
C ASP A 252 30.25 0.57 -1.19
N CYS A 253 29.10 1.23 -1.43
CA CYS A 253 28.63 1.53 -2.78
C CYS A 253 29.35 2.69 -3.48
N ALA A 254 30.17 3.50 -2.80
CA ALA A 254 30.74 4.73 -3.36
C ALA A 254 31.40 4.53 -4.74
N GLU A 255 32.27 3.51 -4.89
CA GLU A 255 32.91 3.22 -6.17
C GLU A 255 31.90 2.78 -7.24
N ALA A 256 30.98 1.88 -6.90
CA ALA A 256 29.97 1.40 -7.84
C ALA A 256 28.95 2.48 -8.22
N LEU A 257 28.70 3.46 -7.35
CA LEU A 257 27.86 4.61 -7.62
C LEU A 257 28.53 5.56 -8.62
N SER A 258 29.85 5.73 -8.53
CA SER A 258 30.62 6.54 -9.48
C SER A 258 30.69 5.97 -10.90
N ASP A 259 30.37 4.69 -11.06
CA ASP A 259 30.29 4.02 -12.36
C ASP A 259 28.94 4.24 -13.07
N LEU A 260 27.93 4.83 -12.40
CA LEU A 260 26.65 5.12 -13.02
C LEU A 260 26.73 6.34 -13.94
N GLU A 261 26.16 6.21 -15.13
CA GLU A 261 25.94 7.29 -16.09
C GLU A 261 24.53 7.87 -15.98
N TYR A 262 23.55 7.03 -15.61
CA TYR A 262 22.14 7.42 -15.47
C TYR A 262 21.52 6.84 -14.20
N LEU A 263 20.86 7.69 -13.40
CA LEU A 263 20.10 7.28 -12.23
C LEU A 263 18.74 7.98 -12.18
N GLN A 264 17.66 7.21 -12.12
CA GLN A 264 16.33 7.73 -11.80
C GLN A 264 15.76 7.01 -10.58
N VAL A 265 15.22 7.77 -9.63
CA VAL A 265 14.54 7.23 -8.43
C VAL A 265 13.21 7.97 -8.22
N GLU A 266 12.10 7.22 -8.22
CA GLU A 266 10.75 7.75 -7.96
C GLU A 266 10.50 7.99 -6.47
N GLY A 267 11.06 7.13 -5.60
CA GLY A 267 10.98 7.27 -4.15
C GLY A 267 12.12 8.09 -3.58
N ASP A 268 12.37 7.90 -2.28
CA ASP A 268 13.45 8.57 -1.56
C ASP A 268 14.79 7.83 -1.71
N VAL A 269 15.90 8.56 -1.62
CA VAL A 269 17.26 8.00 -1.66
C VAL A 269 17.88 8.07 -0.28
N TYR A 270 18.38 6.94 0.23
CA TYR A 270 19.03 6.82 1.53
C TYR A 270 20.47 6.38 1.34
N LEU A 271 21.43 7.23 1.72
CA LEU A 271 22.85 6.96 1.55
C LEU A 271 23.70 7.58 2.66
N PRO A 272 24.89 7.05 2.95
CA PRO A 272 25.84 7.70 3.85
C PRO A 272 26.26 9.09 3.34
N GLU A 273 26.48 10.03 4.26
CA GLU A 273 26.87 11.42 3.93
C GLU A 273 28.13 11.50 3.06
N GLU A 274 29.08 10.58 3.27
CA GLU A 274 30.34 10.49 2.48
C GLU A 274 30.12 10.26 0.99
N MET A 275 28.93 9.79 0.58
CA MET A 275 28.58 9.51 -0.82
C MET A 275 27.83 10.66 -1.51
N ALA A 276 27.55 11.77 -0.81
CA ALA A 276 26.82 12.93 -1.37
C ALA A 276 27.45 13.43 -2.68
N ASP A 277 28.75 13.72 -2.66
CA ASP A 277 29.49 14.20 -3.84
C ASP A 277 29.49 13.17 -4.98
N THR A 278 29.39 11.88 -4.66
CA THR A 278 29.35 10.81 -5.68
C THR A 278 27.99 10.74 -6.36
N LEU A 279 26.91 10.90 -5.59
CA LEU A 279 25.55 10.99 -6.13
C LEU A 279 25.39 12.21 -7.05
N ASP A 280 25.90 13.36 -6.61
CA ASP A 280 25.86 14.62 -7.37
C ASP A 280 26.73 14.60 -8.65
N ALA A 281 27.72 13.70 -8.70
CA ALA A 281 28.61 13.56 -9.85
C ALA A 281 28.05 12.66 -10.96
N ILE A 282 26.94 11.95 -10.73
CA ILE A 282 26.30 11.13 -11.76
C ILE A 282 25.85 12.04 -12.93
N PRO A 283 26.22 11.74 -14.19
CA PRO A 283 25.97 12.62 -15.33
C PRO A 283 24.50 13.01 -15.51
N GLU A 284 23.59 12.05 -15.38
CA GLU A 284 22.15 12.29 -15.49
C GLU A 284 21.41 11.65 -14.30
N THR A 285 20.84 12.51 -13.46
CA THR A 285 20.12 12.10 -12.26
C THR A 285 18.72 12.72 -12.22
N VAL A 286 17.70 11.88 -12.02
CA VAL A 286 16.29 12.28 -11.87
C VAL A 286 15.76 11.73 -10.54
N LEU A 287 15.61 12.60 -9.55
CA LEU A 287 15.09 12.23 -8.22
C LEU A 287 13.74 12.91 -8.00
N ASP A 288 12.68 12.11 -7.86
CA ASP A 288 11.34 12.63 -7.56
C ASP A 288 11.10 12.77 -6.04
N GLY A 289 11.79 11.98 -5.22
CA GLY A 289 11.76 12.02 -3.76
C GLY A 289 12.89 12.83 -3.12
N GLU A 290 13.03 12.69 -1.80
CA GLU A 290 14.06 13.36 -1.00
C GLU A 290 15.34 12.52 -0.88
N VAL A 291 16.47 13.19 -0.62
CA VAL A 291 17.75 12.53 -0.35
C VAL A 291 18.04 12.62 1.15
N PHE A 292 18.14 11.47 1.81
CA PHE A 292 18.44 11.32 3.23
C PHE A 292 19.86 10.83 3.44
N TYR A 293 20.65 11.67 4.11
CA TYR A 293 21.99 11.31 4.55
C TYR A 293 21.93 10.55 5.88
N LEU A 294 22.45 9.33 5.87
CA LEU A 294 22.39 8.41 7.00
C LEU A 294 23.56 8.68 7.96
N PRO A 295 23.32 9.18 9.19
CA PRO A 295 24.39 9.38 10.17
C PRO A 295 24.86 8.05 10.77
N GLY A 296 26.09 8.03 11.27
CA GLY A 296 26.64 6.87 11.98
C GLY A 296 26.63 5.59 11.14
N LYS A 297 26.43 4.44 11.80
CA LYS A 297 26.43 3.12 11.13
C LYS A 297 25.01 2.75 10.64
N PRO A 298 24.76 2.65 9.32
CA PRO A 298 23.46 2.21 8.83
C PRO A 298 23.32 0.67 8.88
N LEU A 299 22.15 0.21 9.32
CA LEU A 299 21.69 -1.18 9.24
C LEU A 299 20.35 -1.23 8.49
N PHE A 300 20.33 -2.00 7.41
CA PHE A 300 19.18 -2.14 6.51
C PHE A 300 18.44 -3.46 6.73
N ASP A 301 17.13 -3.45 6.48
CA ASP A 301 16.27 -4.62 6.27
C ASP A 301 16.32 -5.67 7.39
N LYS A 302 16.52 -5.22 8.64
CA LYS A 302 16.43 -6.12 9.79
C LYS A 302 14.97 -6.36 10.14
N ILE A 303 14.47 -7.55 9.81
CA ILE A 303 13.09 -7.99 10.09
C ILE A 303 12.70 -7.73 11.56
N LYS A 304 13.62 -8.02 12.48
CA LYS A 304 13.49 -7.72 13.91
C LYS A 304 14.83 -7.23 14.43
N MET A 305 14.82 -6.06 15.07
CA MET A 305 16.00 -5.46 15.68
C MET A 305 15.72 -5.12 17.13
N THR A 306 16.66 -5.45 18.01
CA THR A 306 16.65 -4.97 19.40
C THR A 306 17.83 -4.03 19.57
N VAL A 307 17.56 -2.83 20.06
CA VAL A 307 18.57 -1.83 20.38
C VAL A 307 18.67 -1.78 21.89
N ASP A 308 19.83 -2.17 22.40
CA ASP A 308 20.20 -2.05 23.80
C ASP A 308 21.39 -1.10 23.95
N LYS A 309 21.74 -0.80 25.21
CA LYS A 309 22.85 0.12 25.48
C LYS A 309 24.18 -0.39 24.93
N ASN A 310 24.43 -1.70 25.01
CA ASN A 310 25.66 -2.31 24.49
C ASN A 310 25.79 -2.11 22.98
N LEU A 311 24.67 -2.19 22.25
CA LEU A 311 24.66 -1.98 20.81
C LEU A 311 24.99 -0.53 20.45
N LEU A 312 24.41 0.45 21.15
CA LEU A 312 24.74 1.86 20.94
C LEU A 312 26.21 2.13 21.30
N GLU A 313 26.72 1.54 22.38
CA GLU A 313 28.14 1.65 22.77
C GLU A 313 29.08 1.00 21.74
N ALA A 314 28.63 -0.02 21.00
CA ALA A 314 29.39 -0.63 19.92
C ALA A 314 29.52 0.27 18.66
N PHE A 315 28.64 1.27 18.52
CA PHE A 315 28.62 2.23 17.42
C PHE A 315 28.66 3.67 17.96
N PRO A 316 29.83 4.14 18.44
CA PRO A 316 29.95 5.44 19.13
C PRO A 316 29.63 6.64 18.23
N GLU A 317 29.72 6.49 16.92
CA GLU A 317 29.35 7.52 15.93
C GLU A 317 27.83 7.55 15.64
N GLY A 318 27.06 6.73 16.34
CA GLY A 318 25.62 6.58 16.15
C GLY A 318 25.25 5.35 15.33
N LEU A 319 24.00 4.94 15.47
CA LEU A 319 23.37 3.83 14.79
C LEU A 319 22.17 4.34 13.99
N THR A 320 22.09 3.98 12.72
CA THR A 320 20.94 4.29 11.88
C THR A 320 20.24 3.01 11.45
N LEU A 321 18.94 2.88 11.76
CA LEU A 321 18.13 1.76 11.30
C LEU A 321 17.26 2.22 10.15
N VAL A 322 17.29 1.47 9.06
CA VAL A 322 16.59 1.82 7.83
C VAL A 322 15.74 0.64 7.38
N ALA A 323 14.49 0.90 7.01
CA ALA A 323 13.54 -0.10 6.52
C ALA A 323 13.40 -1.33 7.46
N CYS A 324 13.46 -1.10 8.78
CA CYS A 324 13.33 -2.17 9.78
C CYS A 324 11.86 -2.31 10.21
N PRO A 325 11.14 -3.39 9.84
CA PRO A 325 9.71 -3.49 10.11
C PRO A 325 9.38 -3.56 11.61
N ARG A 326 10.30 -4.07 12.43
CA ARG A 326 10.12 -4.17 13.89
C ARG A 326 11.40 -3.81 14.63
N VAL A 327 11.35 -2.74 15.40
CA VAL A 327 12.44 -2.27 16.28
C VAL A 327 11.97 -2.33 17.72
N THR A 328 12.81 -2.81 18.64
CA THR A 328 12.53 -2.83 20.07
C THR A 328 13.66 -2.15 20.81
N LEU A 329 13.35 -1.07 21.52
CA LEU A 329 14.26 -0.34 22.40
C LEU A 329 14.14 -0.90 23.81
N THR A 330 15.25 -1.28 24.41
CA THR A 330 15.25 -1.88 25.75
C THR A 330 15.21 -0.83 26.86
N ASP A 331 14.79 -1.30 28.03
CA ASP A 331 14.52 -0.51 29.23
C ASP A 331 15.72 0.24 29.83
N ASP A 332 16.94 -0.18 29.49
CA ASP A 332 18.20 0.40 29.95
C ASP A 332 18.62 1.64 29.16
N LEU A 333 17.90 1.97 28.08
CA LEU A 333 18.10 3.18 27.30
C LEU A 333 17.45 4.40 27.96
N THR A 334 18.12 5.54 27.83
CA THR A 334 17.62 6.85 28.23
C THR A 334 17.19 7.67 27.01
N PRO A 335 16.37 8.73 27.18
CA PRO A 335 16.04 9.64 26.08
C PRO A 335 17.27 10.27 25.41
N ALA A 336 18.34 10.52 26.18
CA ALA A 336 19.59 11.04 25.65
C ALA A 336 20.29 10.01 24.74
N ASP A 337 20.33 8.74 25.15
CA ASP A 337 20.90 7.67 24.33
C ASP A 337 20.20 7.57 22.96
N VAL A 338 18.87 7.76 22.92
CA VAL A 338 18.08 7.76 21.69
C VAL A 338 18.34 9.01 20.83
N LEU A 339 18.27 10.21 21.43
CA LEU A 339 18.42 11.46 20.69
C LEU A 339 19.82 11.68 20.12
N GLU A 340 20.87 11.20 20.81
CA GLU A 340 22.25 11.45 20.43
C GLU A 340 22.83 10.37 19.52
N HIS A 341 22.34 9.12 19.61
CA HIS A 341 22.98 7.97 18.98
C HIS A 341 22.07 7.12 18.10
N LEU A 342 20.79 7.46 17.93
CA LEU A 342 19.88 6.67 17.11
C LEU A 342 19.21 7.54 16.05
N SER A 343 19.12 7.01 14.83
CA SER A 343 18.25 7.55 13.78
C SER A 343 17.45 6.42 13.14
N LEU A 344 16.17 6.68 12.86
CA LEU A 344 15.23 5.67 12.39
C LEU A 344 14.56 6.16 11.11
N PHE A 345 14.70 5.40 10.01
CA PHE A 345 14.08 5.72 8.72
C PHE A 345 13.18 4.57 8.28
N ASN A 346 11.92 4.87 7.95
CA ASN A 346 10.94 3.89 7.46
C ASN A 346 10.85 2.62 8.34
N CYS A 347 10.89 2.80 9.66
CA CYS A 347 10.81 1.69 10.61
C CYS A 347 9.36 1.40 11.01
N GLY A 348 8.82 0.25 10.60
CA GLY A 348 7.38 -0.06 10.70
C GLY A 348 6.77 0.11 12.10
N SER A 349 7.14 -0.75 13.05
CA SER A 349 6.68 -0.68 14.44
C SER A 349 7.86 -0.60 15.40
N ILE A 350 7.88 0.44 16.25
CA ILE A 350 8.93 0.72 17.21
C ILE A 350 8.35 0.54 18.61
N PHE A 351 8.85 -0.47 19.32
CA PHE A 351 8.44 -0.79 20.69
C PHE A 351 9.42 -0.13 21.66
N CYS A 352 8.93 0.71 22.56
CA CYS A 352 9.77 1.37 23.57
C CYS A 352 8.96 1.66 24.84
N LYS A 353 9.62 2.14 25.90
CA LYS A 353 8.90 2.69 27.05
C LYS A 353 8.24 4.03 26.74
N SER A 354 7.15 4.39 27.43
CA SER A 354 6.51 5.71 27.32
C SER A 354 7.48 6.85 27.59
N ALA A 355 8.47 6.65 28.47
CA ALA A 355 9.51 7.64 28.74
C ALA A 355 10.42 7.94 27.53
N LEU A 356 10.48 7.05 26.53
CA LEU A 356 11.29 7.19 25.31
C LEU A 356 10.46 7.70 24.12
N GLU A 357 9.14 7.72 24.21
CA GLU A 357 8.24 8.00 23.08
C GLU A 357 8.61 9.29 22.34
N SER A 358 8.73 10.41 23.07
CA SER A 358 9.09 11.71 22.49
C SER A 358 10.46 11.71 21.83
N ALA A 359 11.43 10.97 22.39
CA ALA A 359 12.77 10.86 21.82
C ALA A 359 12.73 10.04 20.52
N VAL A 360 11.97 8.94 20.51
CA VAL A 360 11.77 8.11 19.31
C VAL A 360 11.08 8.90 18.21
N GLN A 361 10.01 9.63 18.53
CA GLN A 361 9.31 10.48 17.55
C GLN A 361 10.20 11.57 16.97
N ALA A 362 11.16 12.08 17.75
CA ALA A 362 12.08 13.12 17.29
C ALA A 362 13.16 12.59 16.32
N VAL A 363 13.55 11.31 16.42
CA VAL A 363 14.59 10.70 15.58
C VAL A 363 14.05 9.81 14.47
N ALA A 364 12.75 9.55 14.45
CA ALA A 364 12.08 8.74 13.44
C ALA A 364 11.57 9.59 12.28
N THR A 365 11.90 9.17 11.06
CA THR A 365 11.50 9.79 9.79
C THR A 365 10.83 8.77 8.88
N GLY A 366 9.85 9.22 8.10
CA GLY A 366 9.11 8.37 7.16
C GLY A 366 7.98 7.58 7.81
N SER A 367 7.71 6.37 7.33
CA SER A 367 6.62 5.53 7.83
C SER A 367 7.01 4.79 9.11
N PHE A 368 6.38 5.15 10.24
CA PHE A 368 6.58 4.46 11.51
C PHE A 368 5.34 4.52 12.42
N HIS A 369 5.29 3.60 13.38
CA HIS A 369 4.33 3.60 14.48
C HIS A 369 5.05 3.26 15.79
N VAL A 370 4.95 4.14 16.78
CA VAL A 370 5.50 3.93 18.13
C VAL A 370 4.44 3.21 18.96
N ILE A 371 4.87 2.15 19.65
CA ILE A 371 4.05 1.35 20.57
C ILE A 371 4.75 1.38 21.92
N THR A 372 4.07 1.94 22.91
CA THR A 372 4.61 2.05 24.27
C THR A 372 4.18 0.89 25.17
N ASP A 373 4.85 0.73 26.31
CA ASP A 373 4.42 -0.21 27.35
C ASP A 373 3.03 0.14 27.90
N ASP A 374 2.66 1.42 27.93
CA ASP A 374 1.29 1.83 28.28
C ASP A 374 0.26 1.40 27.21
N ASP A 375 0.65 1.26 25.94
CA ASP A 375 -0.22 0.79 24.85
C ASP A 375 -0.37 -0.74 24.82
N GLU A 376 0.64 -1.49 25.31
CA GLU A 376 0.52 -2.94 25.52
C GLU A 376 -0.43 -3.28 26.70
N ASP A 377 -0.65 -2.31 27.61
CA ASP A 377 -1.48 -2.45 28.82
C ASP A 377 -2.93 -1.92 28.68
N GLU A 378 -3.41 -1.50 27.49
CA GLU A 378 -4.84 -1.20 27.26
C GLU A 378 -5.76 -2.46 27.26
N GLU A 379 -5.30 -3.59 27.80
CA GLU A 379 -6.17 -4.60 28.42
C GLU A 379 -6.15 -4.50 29.95
N VAL A 380 -6.20 -3.30 30.53
CA VAL A 380 -6.70 -3.17 31.91
C VAL A 380 -8.17 -3.58 31.89
N SER A 381 -8.44 -4.84 32.19
CA SER A 381 -9.80 -5.32 32.42
C SER A 381 -10.34 -4.57 33.64
N ASP A 382 -11.01 -3.45 33.43
CA ASP A 382 -11.92 -2.91 34.41
C ASP A 382 -12.95 -4.03 34.70
N PRO A 383 -13.05 -4.56 35.93
CA PRO A 383 -13.97 -5.66 36.25
C PRO A 383 -15.44 -5.32 35.93
N ASP A 384 -15.75 -4.03 35.79
CA ASP A 384 -17.06 -3.51 35.40
C ASP A 384 -17.20 -3.21 33.89
N THR A 385 -16.17 -3.47 33.07
CA THR A 385 -16.22 -3.35 31.61
C THR A 385 -16.12 -4.72 30.93
N MET A 386 -17.09 -5.02 30.07
CA MET A 386 -17.09 -6.19 29.20
C MET A 386 -16.56 -5.76 27.83
N SER A 387 -15.46 -6.35 27.38
CA SER A 387 -14.88 -6.07 26.06
C SER A 387 -15.11 -7.22 25.09
N VAL A 388 -15.50 -6.90 23.86
CA VAL A 388 -15.67 -7.84 22.75
C VAL A 388 -14.75 -7.43 21.62
N ASN A 389 -13.76 -8.29 21.30
CA ASN A 389 -12.85 -8.11 20.17
C ASN A 389 -13.18 -9.17 19.11
N ALA A 390 -13.69 -8.75 17.94
CA ALA A 390 -14.12 -9.69 16.90
C ALA A 390 -13.96 -9.13 15.48
N ALA A 391 -13.79 -9.99 14.47
CA ALA A 391 -13.84 -9.54 13.07
C ALA A 391 -15.26 -9.09 12.67
N MET A 392 -16.28 -9.80 13.15
CA MET A 392 -17.69 -9.47 12.94
C MET A 392 -18.46 -9.75 14.24
N TYR A 393 -19.27 -8.79 14.67
CA TYR A 393 -20.12 -8.93 15.85
C TYR A 393 -21.57 -8.57 15.51
N THR A 394 -22.52 -9.30 16.09
CA THR A 394 -23.94 -8.97 16.02
C THR A 394 -24.39 -8.61 17.43
N LEU A 395 -24.91 -7.38 17.58
CA LEU A 395 -25.32 -6.81 18.86
C LEU A 395 -26.73 -7.27 19.26
#